data_AF-U4KY51-F1
#
_entry.id   AF-U4KY51-F1
#
_cell.length_a   1.000
_cell.length_b   1.000
_cell.length_c   1.000
_cell.angle_alpha   90.00
_cell.angle_beta   90.00
_cell.angle_gamma   90.00
#
_symmetry.space_group_name_H-M   'P 1'
#
loop_
_entity.id
_entity.type
_entity.pdbx_description
1 polymer ?
#
loop_
_entity_poly.entity_id
_entity_poly.type
_entity_poly.pdbx_seq_one_letter_code
_entity_poly.pdbx_strand_id
1 'polypeptide(L)'
;MSAIPIGDIITVCSLVVQLYNKLADGPAELQEARNQLSSLKTALDAITEDLNDPSSNLRTHTETFASLEVVIQGSKGTLNELSAIVEKYAKADVTKKFSFRTAKFSLTDSQSLSSIRDRLMLHAQSINLILKTAQNAIIGRIQTSQDKGYNDILSKLDQMLTAKVDEEGSQQALCPVCNTMVGFKVAAEHMGSHSMESRMKVANEMLHSGGVPVRT
;
A
#
# COMPACT_ATOMS: atom_id res chain seq x y z
N MET A 1 -10.72 -9.14 24.23
CA MET A 1 -10.56 -8.45 22.94
C MET A 1 -11.75 -8.84 22.10
N SER A 2 -12.69 -7.92 21.88
CA SER A 2 -13.84 -8.20 21.04
C SER A 2 -13.36 -8.02 19.61
N ALA A 3 -13.12 -9.12 18.88
CA ALA A 3 -12.93 -9.01 17.45
C ALA A 3 -14.29 -8.60 16.86
N ILE A 4 -14.35 -7.54 16.05
CA ILE A 4 -15.56 -7.26 15.28
C ILE A 4 -15.94 -8.55 14.52
N PRO A 5 -17.15 -9.08 14.72
CA PRO A 5 -17.67 -10.10 13.85
C PRO A 5 -17.85 -9.45 12.47
N ILE A 6 -17.46 -10.15 11.40
CA ILE A 6 -17.75 -9.74 10.00
C ILE A 6 -19.23 -9.31 9.83
N GLY A 7 -20.12 -9.86 10.67
CA GLY A 7 -21.51 -9.43 10.80
C GLY A 7 -21.74 -7.93 11.05
N ASP A 8 -20.88 -7.23 11.79
CA ASP A 8 -21.04 -5.77 11.98
C ASP A 8 -20.76 -5.01 10.69
N ILE A 9 -19.75 -5.41 9.93
CA ILE A 9 -19.43 -4.81 8.63
C ILE A 9 -20.61 -5.01 7.68
N ILE A 10 -21.15 -6.23 7.61
CA ILE A 10 -22.36 -6.54 6.81
C ILE A 10 -23.56 -5.70 7.26
N THR A 11 -23.72 -5.52 8.57
CA THR A 11 -24.80 -4.69 9.13
C THR A 11 -24.66 -3.24 8.69
N VAL A 12 -23.44 -2.69 8.73
CA VAL A 12 -23.14 -1.34 8.24
C VAL A 12 -23.39 -1.23 6.73
N CYS A 13 -22.95 -2.20 5.92
CA CYS A 13 -23.23 -2.23 4.48
C CYS A 13 -24.74 -2.21 4.20
N SER A 14 -25.51 -3.03 4.91
CA SER A 14 -26.98 -3.07 4.77
C SER A 14 -27.61 -1.71 5.11
N LEU A 15 -27.16 -1.06 6.19
CA LEU A 15 -27.66 0.26 6.58
C LEU A 15 -27.33 1.33 5.52
N VAL A 16 -26.12 1.30 4.95
CA VAL A 16 -25.72 2.19 3.85
C VAL A 16 -26.65 2.03 2.64
N VAL A 17 -26.94 0.79 2.22
CA VAL A 17 -27.84 0.50 1.08
C VAL A 17 -29.26 0.99 1.37
N GLN A 18 -29.77 0.74 2.58
CA GLN A 18 -31.10 1.19 2.99
C GLN A 18 -31.21 2.71 2.94
N LEU A 19 -30.24 3.43 3.49
CA LEU A 19 -30.23 4.90 3.47
C LEU A 19 -30.04 5.44 2.05
N TYR A 20 -29.16 4.83 1.26
CA TYR A 20 -28.96 5.21 -0.14
C TYR A 20 -30.26 5.17 -0.94
N ASN A 21 -31.07 4.11 -0.76
CA ASN A 21 -32.36 3.97 -1.42
C ASN A 21 -33.40 4.96 -0.88
N LYS A 22 -33.45 5.18 0.44
CA LYS A 22 -34.38 6.16 1.06
C LYS A 22 -34.11 7.60 0.63
N LEU A 23 -32.86 7.91 0.29
CA LEU A 23 -32.46 9.24 -0.17
C LEU A 23 -32.66 9.45 -1.67
N ALA A 24 -33.16 8.46 -2.42
CA ALA A 24 -33.22 8.53 -3.87
C ALA A 24 -34.04 9.72 -4.40
N ASP A 25 -35.13 10.05 -3.71
CA ASP A 25 -36.05 11.14 -4.07
C ASP A 25 -35.90 12.37 -3.14
N GLY A 26 -34.79 12.45 -2.38
CA GLY A 26 -34.53 13.55 -1.47
C GLY A 26 -34.13 14.86 -2.17
N PRO A 27 -34.22 16.01 -1.47
CA PRO A 27 -33.73 17.30 -1.96
C PRO A 27 -32.22 17.27 -2.19
N ALA A 28 -31.70 18.29 -2.89
CA ALA A 28 -30.30 18.35 -3.35
C ALA A 28 -29.28 18.07 -2.24
N GLU A 29 -29.51 18.59 -1.03
CA GLU A 29 -28.62 18.41 0.12
C GLU A 29 -28.56 16.94 0.57
N LEU A 30 -29.70 16.22 0.52
CA LEU A 30 -29.73 14.80 0.82
C LEU A 30 -29.11 13.95 -0.32
N GLN A 31 -29.19 14.42 -1.57
CA GLN A 31 -28.50 13.77 -2.69
C GLN A 31 -26.98 13.85 -2.53
N GLU A 32 -26.44 14.92 -1.97
CA GLU A 32 -25.00 14.99 -1.66
C GLU A 32 -24.59 13.94 -0.62
N ALA A 33 -25.40 13.76 0.43
CA ALA A 33 -25.18 12.70 1.41
C ALA A 33 -25.27 11.31 0.77
N ARG A 34 -26.23 11.11 -0.15
CA ARG A 34 -26.34 9.87 -0.94
C ARG A 34 -25.10 9.58 -1.78
N ASN A 35 -24.49 10.60 -2.38
CA ASN A 35 -23.23 10.43 -3.11
C ASN A 35 -22.10 9.96 -2.18
N GLN A 36 -22.00 10.50 -0.96
CA GLN A 36 -21.03 10.02 0.02
C GLN A 36 -21.31 8.60 0.52
N LEU A 37 -22.59 8.22 0.66
CA LEU A 37 -22.97 6.84 0.95
C LEU A 37 -22.52 5.89 -0.14
N SER A 38 -22.57 6.29 -1.41
CA SER A 38 -22.04 5.48 -2.52
C SER A 38 -20.55 5.22 -2.36
N SER A 39 -19.76 6.26 -2.06
CA SER A 39 -18.32 6.14 -1.82
C SER A 39 -18.01 5.24 -0.63
N LEU A 40 -18.76 5.40 0.47
CA LEU A 40 -18.62 4.55 1.65
C LEU A 40 -18.99 3.09 1.35
N LYS A 41 -20.06 2.86 0.58
CA LYS A 41 -20.47 1.51 0.16
C LYS A 41 -19.35 0.81 -0.61
N THR A 42 -18.78 1.48 -1.62
CA THR A 42 -17.67 0.90 -2.40
C THR A 42 -16.48 0.54 -1.52
N ALA A 43 -16.15 1.39 -0.56
CA ALA A 43 -15.06 1.15 0.38
C ALA A 43 -15.35 -0.06 1.30
N LEU A 44 -16.58 -0.19 1.79
CA LEU A 44 -17.02 -1.31 2.62
C LEU A 44 -17.14 -2.62 1.84
N ASP A 45 -17.57 -2.58 0.58
CA ASP A 45 -17.62 -3.74 -0.31
C ASP A 45 -16.21 -4.28 -0.51
N ALA A 46 -15.22 -3.41 -0.77
CA ALA A 46 -13.82 -3.81 -0.93
C ALA A 46 -13.24 -4.48 0.34
N ILE A 47 -13.58 -3.99 1.53
CA ILE A 47 -13.22 -4.66 2.79
C ILE A 47 -13.93 -6.00 2.94
N THR A 48 -15.21 -6.05 2.58
CA THR A 48 -15.99 -7.29 2.70
C THR A 48 -15.43 -8.37 1.79
N GLU A 49 -15.06 -8.00 0.55
CA GLU A 49 -14.38 -8.87 -0.40
C GLU A 49 -13.03 -9.35 0.14
N ASP A 50 -12.18 -8.44 0.62
CA ASP A 50 -10.90 -8.80 1.22
C ASP A 50 -11.08 -9.75 2.41
N LEU A 51 -11.99 -9.45 3.36
CA LEU A 51 -12.22 -10.31 4.51
C LEU A 51 -12.81 -11.68 4.16
N ASN A 52 -13.50 -11.82 3.03
CA ASN A 52 -13.99 -13.12 2.57
C ASN A 52 -12.85 -14.03 2.06
N ASP A 53 -11.69 -13.47 1.73
CA ASP A 53 -10.49 -14.25 1.43
C ASP A 53 -9.89 -14.83 2.73
N PRO A 54 -9.78 -16.17 2.87
CA PRO A 54 -9.12 -16.80 4.01
C PRO A 54 -7.65 -16.40 4.18
N SER A 55 -7.00 -15.99 3.08
CA SER A 55 -5.61 -15.51 3.05
C SER A 55 -5.48 -14.00 3.27
N SER A 56 -6.59 -13.32 3.59
CA SER A 56 -6.62 -11.89 3.86
C SER A 56 -5.65 -11.47 4.96
N ASN A 57 -4.85 -10.46 4.62
CA ASN A 57 -3.88 -9.89 5.54
C ASN A 57 -4.53 -8.97 6.57
N LEU A 58 -5.74 -8.45 6.30
CA LEU A 58 -6.52 -7.73 7.31
C LEU A 58 -6.80 -8.61 8.53
N ARG A 59 -6.95 -9.93 8.34
CA ARG A 59 -7.15 -10.89 9.44
C ARG A 59 -5.87 -11.16 10.22
N THR A 60 -4.71 -11.07 9.56
CA THR A 60 -3.41 -11.38 10.17
C THR A 60 -2.84 -10.19 10.94
N HIS A 61 -3.18 -8.96 10.55
CA HIS A 61 -2.67 -7.73 11.15
C HIS A 61 -3.64 -7.15 12.20
N THR A 62 -3.44 -7.54 13.47
CA THR A 62 -4.28 -7.14 14.60
C THR A 62 -4.43 -5.63 14.78
N GLU A 63 -3.37 -4.85 14.58
CA GLU A 63 -3.40 -3.38 14.70
C GLU A 63 -4.24 -2.72 13.60
N THR A 64 -4.08 -3.18 12.36
CA THR A 64 -4.88 -2.72 11.21
C THR A 64 -6.36 -3.08 11.41
N PHE A 65 -6.62 -4.26 11.96
CA PHE A 65 -7.97 -4.70 12.28
C PHE A 65 -8.62 -3.90 13.41
N ALA A 66 -7.86 -3.55 14.47
CA ALA A 66 -8.35 -2.67 15.53
C ALA A 66 -8.67 -1.26 15.02
N SER A 67 -7.85 -0.73 14.12
CA SER A 67 -8.12 0.55 13.45
C SER A 67 -9.38 0.50 12.60
N LEU A 68 -9.58 -0.60 11.87
CA LEU A 68 -10.80 -0.84 11.10
C LEU A 68 -12.03 -0.86 12.00
N GLU A 69 -11.93 -1.52 13.17
CA GLU A 69 -13.02 -1.60 14.13
C GLU A 69 -13.51 -0.22 14.58
N VAL A 70 -12.60 0.67 14.93
CA VAL A 70 -12.93 2.05 15.31
C VAL A 70 -13.66 2.78 14.17
N VAL A 71 -13.19 2.63 12.93
CA VAL A 71 -13.81 3.28 11.76
C VAL A 71 -15.19 2.70 11.46
N ILE A 72 -15.39 1.39 11.57
CA ILE A 72 -16.70 0.74 11.35
C ILE A 72 -17.72 1.18 12.40
N GLN A 73 -17.33 1.24 13.68
CA GLN A 73 -18.22 1.75 14.74
C GLN A 73 -18.54 3.23 14.55
N GLY A 74 -17.55 4.06 14.18
CA GLY A 74 -17.75 5.47 13.85
C GLY A 74 -18.68 5.66 12.65
N SER A 75 -18.56 4.81 11.63
CA SER A 75 -19.43 4.77 10.46
C SER A 75 -20.87 4.44 10.87
N LYS A 76 -21.06 3.40 11.67
CA LYS A 76 -22.37 3.00 12.21
C LYS A 76 -23.04 4.15 12.96
N GLY A 77 -22.31 4.83 13.85
CA GLY A 77 -22.82 6.00 14.57
C GLY A 77 -23.29 7.11 13.63
N THR A 78 -22.45 7.45 12.64
CA THR A 78 -22.75 8.50 11.64
C THR A 78 -23.98 8.13 10.79
N LEU A 79 -24.12 6.86 10.40
CA LEU A 79 -25.26 6.36 9.64
C LEU A 79 -26.56 6.38 10.46
N ASN A 80 -26.50 6.07 11.75
CA ASN A 80 -27.67 6.18 12.63
C ASN A 80 -28.13 7.63 12.78
N GLU A 81 -27.19 8.58 12.90
CA GLU A 81 -27.52 10.01 12.90
C GLU A 81 -28.18 10.44 11.58
N LEU A 82 -27.63 9.99 10.44
CA LEU A 82 -28.25 10.23 9.13
C LEU A 82 -29.65 9.63 9.06
N SER A 83 -29.84 8.39 9.52
CA SER A 83 -31.15 7.73 9.56
C SER A 83 -32.17 8.56 10.35
N ALA A 84 -31.77 9.10 11.50
CA ALA A 84 -32.65 9.95 12.30
C ALA A 84 -33.07 11.24 11.56
N ILE A 85 -32.18 11.83 10.74
CA ILE A 85 -32.52 12.98 9.89
C ILE A 85 -33.48 12.57 8.78
N VAL A 86 -33.21 11.46 8.08
CA VAL A 86 -34.07 10.93 7.01
C VAL A 86 -35.48 10.61 7.53
N GLU A 87 -35.60 10.03 8.72
CA GLU A 87 -36.89 9.75 9.34
C GLU A 87 -37.67 11.01 9.72
N LYS A 88 -36.98 12.06 10.20
CA LYS A 88 -37.61 13.37 10.44
C LYS A 88 -38.13 13.98 9.15
N TYR A 89 -37.35 13.86 8.06
CA TYR A 89 -37.75 14.35 6.74
C TYR A 89 -38.98 13.60 6.20
N ALA A 90 -38.97 12.27 6.24
CA ALA A 90 -40.09 11.45 5.79
C ALA A 90 -41.40 11.77 6.55
N LYS A 91 -41.33 12.01 7.86
CA LYS A 91 -42.50 12.42 8.67
C LYS A 91 -43.03 13.81 8.28
N ALA A 92 -42.14 14.72 7.90
CA ALA A 92 -42.53 16.07 7.50
C ALA A 92 -43.26 16.08 6.15
N ASP A 93 -42.81 15.30 5.18
CA ASP A 93 -43.37 15.22 3.82
C ASP A 93 -44.81 14.69 3.79
N VAL A 94 -45.13 13.69 4.64
CA VAL A 94 -46.49 13.14 4.77
C VAL A 94 -47.50 14.19 5.27
N THR A 95 -47.05 15.17 6.03
CA THR A 95 -47.88 16.26 6.53
C THR A 95 -47.88 17.44 5.56
N LYS A 96 -48.66 17.32 4.48
CA LYS A 96 -48.87 18.25 3.34
C LYS A 96 -49.10 19.77 3.60
N LYS A 97 -48.87 20.32 4.80
CA LYS A 97 -48.82 21.77 5.04
C LYS A 97 -47.41 22.31 4.77
N PHE A 98 -47.14 22.53 3.50
CA PHE A 98 -45.89 23.04 2.92
C PHE A 98 -45.67 24.55 3.22
N SER A 99 -45.57 24.94 4.49
CA SER A 99 -45.23 26.32 4.85
C SER A 99 -44.32 26.34 6.08
N PHE A 100 -43.23 27.11 6.00
CA PHE A 100 -42.29 27.42 7.08
C PHE A 100 -41.40 26.29 7.64
N ARG A 101 -41.81 25.02 7.66
CA ARG A 101 -40.97 23.92 8.20
C ARG A 101 -39.82 23.51 7.29
N THR A 102 -40.02 23.49 5.97
CA THR A 102 -38.96 23.19 4.99
C THR A 102 -37.85 24.25 5.02
N ALA A 103 -38.21 25.53 5.20
CA ALA A 103 -37.26 26.61 5.40
C ALA A 103 -36.51 26.52 6.75
N LYS A 104 -37.14 25.98 7.79
CA LYS A 104 -36.52 25.78 9.12
C LYS A 104 -35.60 24.55 9.17
N PHE A 105 -35.96 23.48 8.44
CA PHE A 105 -35.09 22.32 8.21
C PHE A 105 -33.79 22.74 7.51
N SER A 106 -33.88 23.66 6.55
CA SER A 106 -32.74 24.20 5.80
C SER A 106 -31.69 24.94 6.64
N LEU A 107 -31.99 25.41 7.86
CA LEU A 107 -31.06 26.23 8.65
C LEU A 107 -30.39 25.46 9.79
N THR A 108 -31.13 24.61 10.50
CA THR A 108 -30.57 23.83 11.62
C THR A 108 -30.07 22.44 11.19
N ASP A 109 -30.73 21.80 10.23
CA ASP A 109 -30.34 20.46 9.78
C ASP A 109 -29.32 20.51 8.63
N SER A 110 -29.12 21.65 7.96
CA SER A 110 -28.05 21.79 6.95
C SER A 110 -26.65 21.74 7.56
N GLN A 111 -26.45 22.38 8.72
CA GLN A 111 -25.18 22.29 9.44
C GLN A 111 -24.92 20.87 9.94
N SER A 112 -25.93 20.18 10.49
CA SER A 112 -25.77 18.80 10.94
C SER A 112 -25.55 17.83 9.76
N LEU A 113 -26.23 18.03 8.64
CA LEU A 113 -26.08 17.23 7.43
C LEU A 113 -24.71 17.42 6.78
N SER A 114 -24.20 18.67 6.72
CA SER A 114 -22.85 18.93 6.21
C SER A 114 -21.78 18.21 7.04
N SER A 115 -21.89 18.26 8.38
CA SER A 115 -21.01 17.52 9.28
C SER A 115 -21.11 16.00 9.12
N ILE A 116 -22.32 15.47 8.89
CA ILE A 116 -22.52 14.04 8.58
C ILE A 116 -21.85 13.67 7.26
N ARG A 117 -22.03 14.48 6.21
CA ARG A 117 -21.42 14.27 4.90
C ARG A 117 -19.89 14.23 4.99
N ASP A 118 -19.31 15.18 5.72
CA ASP A 118 -17.86 15.26 5.89
C ASP A 118 -17.33 14.05 6.68
N ARG A 119 -18.06 13.60 7.72
CA ARG A 119 -17.72 12.35 8.44
C ARG A 119 -17.84 11.11 7.57
N LEU A 120 -18.89 10.98 6.75
CA LEU A 120 -19.04 9.85 5.81
C LEU A 120 -17.87 9.78 4.83
N MET A 121 -17.46 10.94 4.30
CA MET A 121 -16.28 11.04 3.43
C MET A 121 -15.01 10.60 4.18
N LEU A 122 -14.80 11.09 5.41
CA LEU A 122 -13.65 10.72 6.23
C LEU A 122 -13.61 9.21 6.54
N HIS A 123 -14.76 8.59 6.83
CA HIS A 123 -14.85 7.15 7.06
C HIS A 123 -14.48 6.35 5.81
N ALA A 124 -15.00 6.75 4.64
CA ALA A 124 -14.66 6.11 3.38
C ALA A 124 -13.16 6.24 3.05
N GLN A 125 -12.57 7.41 3.29
CA GLN A 125 -11.13 7.64 3.09
C GLN A 125 -10.29 6.81 4.07
N SER A 126 -10.71 6.73 5.34
CA SER A 126 -10.02 5.95 6.38
C SER A 126 -10.03 4.46 6.06
N ILE A 127 -11.16 3.92 5.61
CA ILE A 127 -11.28 2.53 5.13
C ILE A 127 -10.30 2.27 3.98
N ASN A 128 -10.27 3.16 2.97
CA ASN A 128 -9.37 3.01 1.84
C ASN A 128 -7.89 3.08 2.24
N LEU A 129 -7.54 3.91 3.23
CA LEU A 129 -6.19 3.97 3.77
C LEU A 129 -5.81 2.66 4.47
N ILE A 130 -6.71 2.12 5.30
CA ILE A 130 -6.52 0.84 6.01
C ILE A 130 -6.31 -0.32 5.03
N LEU A 131 -7.10 -0.39 3.96
CA LEU A 131 -6.90 -1.37 2.90
C LEU A 131 -5.51 -1.26 2.27
N LYS A 132 -5.09 -0.04 1.94
CA LYS A 132 -3.75 0.20 1.35
C LYS A 132 -2.61 -0.11 2.31
N THR A 133 -2.74 0.20 3.60
CA THR A 133 -1.70 -0.11 4.59
C THR A 133 -1.57 -1.63 4.78
N ALA A 134 -2.68 -2.36 4.81
CA ALA A 134 -2.69 -3.82 4.82
C ALA A 134 -1.97 -4.38 3.59
N GLN A 135 -2.26 -3.85 2.40
CA GLN A 135 -1.61 -4.27 1.15
C GLN A 135 -0.11 -3.96 1.12
N ASN A 136 0.29 -2.77 1.58
CA ASN A 136 1.70 -2.37 1.61
C ASN A 136 2.53 -3.20 2.61
N ALA A 137 1.94 -3.64 3.73
CA ALA A 137 2.59 -4.54 4.67
C ALA A 137 2.97 -5.88 4.01
N ILE A 138 2.19 -6.33 3.03
CA ILE A 138 2.49 -7.53 2.22
C ILE A 138 3.69 -7.27 1.33
N ILE A 139 3.70 -6.15 0.60
CA ILE A 139 4.76 -5.82 -0.35
C ILE A 139 6.12 -5.75 0.36
N GLY A 140 6.18 -5.11 1.54
CA GLY A 140 7.41 -5.06 2.34
C GLY A 140 7.91 -6.45 2.78
N ARG A 141 7.00 -7.36 3.11
CA ARG A 141 7.35 -8.75 3.43
C ARG A 141 7.82 -9.54 2.22
N ILE A 142 7.16 -9.37 1.06
CA ILE A 142 7.57 -10.00 -0.20
C ILE A 142 8.98 -9.54 -0.58
N GLN A 143 9.24 -8.22 -0.51
CA GLN A 143 10.57 -7.65 -0.80
C GLN A 143 11.62 -8.23 0.15
N THR A 144 11.35 -8.24 1.46
CA THR A 144 12.27 -8.83 2.44
C THR A 144 12.50 -10.32 2.19
N SER A 145 11.48 -11.06 1.78
CA SER A 145 11.60 -12.49 1.45
C SER A 145 12.42 -12.72 0.17
N GLN A 146 12.26 -11.86 -0.83
CA GLN A 146 13.05 -11.91 -2.06
C GLN A 146 14.52 -11.56 -1.79
N ASP A 147 14.77 -10.50 -1.02
CA ASP A 147 16.13 -10.09 -0.65
C ASP A 147 16.86 -11.19 0.11
N LYS A 148 16.18 -11.89 1.02
CA LYS A 148 16.73 -13.08 1.70
C LYS A 148 17.05 -14.19 0.70
N GLY A 149 16.13 -14.50 -0.21
CA GLY A 149 16.37 -15.53 -1.24
C GLY A 149 17.56 -15.21 -2.15
N TYR A 150 17.70 -13.96 -2.59
CA TYR A 150 18.85 -13.51 -3.36
C TYR A 150 20.15 -13.61 -2.56
N ASN A 151 20.16 -13.17 -1.31
CA ASN A 151 21.32 -13.25 -0.44
C ASN A 151 21.74 -14.69 -0.12
N ASP A 152 20.79 -15.61 0.05
CA ASP A 152 21.06 -17.03 0.27
C ASP A 152 21.68 -17.67 -0.98
N ILE A 153 21.19 -17.33 -2.18
CA ILE A 153 21.76 -17.81 -3.45
C ILE A 153 23.19 -17.28 -3.63
N LEU A 154 23.41 -15.99 -3.35
CA LEU A 154 24.74 -15.38 -3.43
C LEU A 154 25.71 -16.02 -2.43
N SER A 155 25.28 -16.25 -1.19
CA SER A 155 26.10 -16.94 -0.18
C SER A 155 26.44 -18.37 -0.59
N LYS A 156 25.50 -19.09 -1.20
CA LYS A 156 25.73 -20.46 -1.68
C LYS A 156 26.69 -20.50 -2.87
N LEU A 157 26.60 -19.52 -3.78
CA LEU A 157 27.54 -19.37 -4.89
C LEU A 157 28.96 -19.06 -4.38
N ASP A 158 29.09 -18.17 -3.40
CA ASP A 158 30.37 -17.82 -2.79
C ASP A 158 31.03 -19.01 -2.08
N GLN A 159 30.23 -19.82 -1.36
CA GLN A 159 30.70 -21.07 -0.75
C GLN A 159 31.15 -22.10 -1.80
N MET A 160 30.42 -22.25 -2.90
CA MET A 160 30.80 -23.17 -3.98
C MET A 160 32.08 -22.70 -4.69
N LEU A 161 32.24 -21.39 -4.89
CA LEU A 161 33.45 -20.83 -5.50
C LEU A 161 34.66 -21.03 -4.60
N THR A 162 34.51 -20.73 -3.30
CA THR A 162 35.57 -20.92 -2.30
C THR A 162 35.97 -22.39 -2.18
N ALA A 163 35.00 -23.31 -2.11
CA ALA A 163 35.27 -24.75 -2.08
C ALA A 163 36.00 -25.25 -3.33
N LYS A 164 35.70 -24.71 -4.51
CA LYS A 164 36.43 -25.05 -5.74
C LYS A 164 37.86 -24.54 -5.76
N VAL A 165 38.11 -23.33 -5.23
CA VAL A 165 39.47 -22.79 -5.12
C VAL A 165 40.33 -23.64 -4.16
N ASP A 166 39.74 -24.15 -3.08
CA ASP A 166 40.43 -25.04 -2.14
C ASP A 166 40.71 -26.45 -2.73
N GLU A 167 39.81 -26.97 -3.57
CA GLU A 167 39.99 -28.24 -4.30
C GLU A 167 41.08 -28.13 -5.38
N GLU A 168 41.11 -27.04 -6.14
CA GLU A 168 42.14 -26.79 -7.16
C GLU A 168 43.52 -26.48 -6.54
N GLY A 169 43.55 -25.79 -5.38
CA GLY A 169 44.76 -25.58 -4.59
C GLY A 169 45.34 -26.88 -4.01
N SER A 170 44.49 -27.85 -3.67
CA SER A 170 44.91 -29.17 -3.17
C SER A 170 45.36 -30.14 -4.28
N GLN A 171 44.83 -30.03 -5.51
CA GLN A 171 45.29 -30.84 -6.64
C GLN A 171 46.64 -30.38 -7.22
N GLN A 172 47.04 -29.12 -7.02
CA GLN A 172 48.39 -28.65 -7.37
C GLN A 172 49.47 -29.06 -6.34
N ALA A 173 49.10 -29.56 -5.16
CA ALA A 173 50.05 -29.95 -4.12
C ALA A 173 50.62 -31.39 -4.24
N LEU A 174 50.23 -32.17 -5.25
CA LEU A 174 50.57 -33.61 -5.35
C LEU A 174 51.48 -34.01 -6.54
N CYS A 175 52.22 -33.09 -7.16
CA CYS A 175 53.28 -33.47 -8.11
C CYS A 175 54.62 -32.76 -7.80
N PRO A 176 55.63 -33.46 -7.23
CA PRO A 176 56.94 -32.88 -6.94
C PRO A 176 57.76 -32.54 -8.19
N VAL A 177 57.37 -33.02 -9.37
CA VAL A 177 58.15 -32.89 -10.62
C VAL A 177 57.66 -31.72 -11.50
N CYS A 178 56.45 -31.20 -11.28
CA CYS A 178 55.93 -30.07 -12.06
C CYS A 178 56.27 -28.69 -11.47
N ASN A 179 56.85 -28.65 -10.26
CA ASN A 179 57.07 -27.40 -9.52
C ASN A 179 58.20 -26.52 -10.09
N THR A 180 58.92 -26.97 -11.12
CA THR A 180 59.96 -26.19 -11.81
C THR A 180 59.49 -25.55 -13.11
N MET A 181 58.32 -25.93 -13.67
CA MET A 181 57.79 -25.32 -14.90
C MET A 181 56.67 -24.30 -14.66
N VAL A 182 55.97 -24.34 -13.52
CA VAL A 182 54.90 -23.36 -13.22
C VAL A 182 55.48 -22.01 -12.75
N GLY A 183 56.67 -22.00 -12.15
CA GLY A 183 57.39 -20.77 -11.76
C GLY A 183 57.76 -19.85 -12.94
N PHE A 184 57.83 -20.37 -14.17
CA PHE A 184 58.12 -19.56 -15.36
C PHE A 184 56.88 -18.99 -16.05
N LYS A 185 55.71 -19.62 -15.89
CA LYS A 185 54.47 -19.13 -16.52
C LYS A 185 53.78 -18.04 -15.70
N VAL A 186 53.87 -18.11 -14.37
CA VAL A 186 53.35 -17.04 -13.48
C VAL A 186 54.19 -15.75 -13.58
N ALA A 187 55.50 -15.85 -13.85
CA ALA A 187 56.35 -14.66 -14.10
C ALA A 187 56.10 -14.00 -15.46
N ALA A 188 55.56 -14.72 -16.45
CA ALA A 188 55.23 -14.16 -17.76
C ALA A 188 53.87 -13.46 -17.80
N GLU A 189 52.89 -13.89 -16.98
CA GLU A 189 51.58 -13.24 -16.91
C GLU A 189 51.55 -12.05 -15.92
N HIS A 190 52.49 -11.98 -14.96
CA HIS A 190 52.65 -10.82 -14.06
C HIS A 190 53.44 -9.64 -14.66
N MET A 191 53.95 -9.75 -15.89
CA MET A 191 54.51 -8.61 -16.66
C MET A 191 53.55 -8.06 -17.74
N GLY A 192 52.29 -8.52 -17.77
CA GLY A 192 51.28 -8.07 -18.74
C GLY A 192 50.12 -7.25 -18.19
N SER A 193 50.07 -6.95 -16.88
CA SER A 193 48.92 -6.27 -16.25
C SER A 193 49.28 -4.99 -15.47
N HIS A 194 50.31 -4.27 -15.91
CA HIS A 194 50.25 -2.81 -15.75
C HIS A 194 49.28 -2.26 -16.80
N SER A 195 48.39 -1.35 -16.38
CA SER A 195 47.65 -0.42 -17.25
C SER A 195 46.21 -0.81 -17.66
N MET A 196 45.32 -1.01 -16.69
CA MET A 196 43.92 -0.53 -16.82
C MET A 196 43.71 0.79 -16.07
N GLU A 197 44.27 0.98 -14.88
CA GLU A 197 44.18 2.25 -14.14
C GLU A 197 44.85 3.42 -14.88
N SER A 198 45.99 3.19 -15.54
CA SER A 198 46.67 4.21 -16.35
C SER A 198 45.91 4.56 -17.64
N ARG A 199 45.08 3.66 -18.18
CA ARG A 199 44.23 3.95 -19.36
C ARG A 199 42.97 4.72 -18.97
N MET A 200 42.44 4.50 -17.77
CA MET A 200 41.27 5.22 -17.27
C MET A 200 41.60 6.66 -16.85
N LYS A 201 42.81 6.91 -16.33
CA LYS A 201 43.29 8.27 -16.01
C LYS A 201 43.51 9.13 -17.27
N VAL A 202 44.09 8.57 -18.33
CA VAL A 202 44.33 9.29 -19.60
C VAL A 202 43.02 9.57 -20.35
N ALA A 203 42.04 8.66 -20.31
CA ALA A 203 40.73 8.88 -20.94
C ALA A 203 39.92 10.00 -20.22
N ASN A 204 40.09 10.16 -18.91
CA ASN A 204 39.40 11.20 -18.15
C ASN A 204 40.03 12.60 -18.35
N GLU A 205 41.35 12.69 -18.58
CA GLU A 205 42.04 13.95 -18.91
C GLU A 205 41.80 14.42 -20.36
N MET A 206 41.54 13.51 -21.30
CA MET A 206 41.18 13.86 -22.69
C MET A 206 39.73 14.36 -22.84
N LEU A 207 38.81 13.99 -21.94
CA LEU A 207 37.43 14.48 -21.96
C LEU A 207 37.26 15.89 -21.38
N HIS A 208 38.24 16.40 -20.62
CA HIS A 208 38.16 17.71 -19.96
C HIS A 208 39.08 18.79 -20.58
N SER A 209 39.82 18.48 -21.64
CA SER A 209 40.77 19.42 -22.29
C SER A 209 40.39 19.85 -23.72
N GLY A 210 39.19 19.47 -24.20
CA GLY A 210 38.65 19.89 -25.50
C GLY A 210 38.06 21.32 -25.52
N GLY A 211 38.80 22.31 -25.02
CA GLY A 211 38.49 23.72 -25.24
C GLY A 211 38.81 24.10 -26.68
N VAL A 212 37.78 24.40 -27.48
CA VAL A 212 37.93 24.99 -28.81
C VAL A 212 38.51 26.41 -28.66
N PRO A 213 39.67 26.74 -29.26
CA PRO A 213 40.10 28.13 -29.34
C PRO A 213 39.25 28.85 -30.40
N VAL A 214 38.45 29.82 -29.95
CA VAL A 214 37.79 30.81 -30.80
C VAL A 214 38.88 31.72 -31.38
N ARG A 215 39.12 31.62 -32.69
CA ARG A 215 39.86 32.64 -33.45
C ARG A 215 38.91 33.81 -33.73
N THR A 216 39.15 34.95 -33.10
CA THR A 216 38.84 36.29 -33.63
C THR A 216 39.86 36.67 -34.69
#